data_AF-A0A645GYJ3-F1
#
_entry.id   AF-A0A645GYJ3-F1
#
_cell.length_a   1.000
_cell.length_b   1.000
_cell.length_c   1.000
_cell.angle_alpha   90.00
_cell.angle_beta   90.00
_cell.angle_gamma   90.00
#
_symmetry.space_group_name_H-M   'P 1'
#
loop_
_entity.id
_entity.type
_entity.pdbx_description
1 polymer ?
#
loop_
_entity_poly.entity_id
_entity_poly.type
_entity_poly.pdbx_seq_one_letter_code
_entity_poly.pdbx_strand_id
1 'polypeptide(L)'
;MMEDTSVLMPLKKLCDSLCKLGYSERIRIDLGFIRDLGYYSGPIFNAYSSVTASLLGGGGRYDGLLAKVGMEGEASGFALNIKELADHCVDGSPSPKIMLWCGCSDPAEGLRYADGLYKKGISFELSWTADKNESINIAGLRKYRYWADFSSKQVTNLLTGQITDLADFDREVLSC
;
A
#
# COMPACT_ATOMS: atom_id res chain seq x y z
N MET A 1 11.39 28.45 -23.95
CA MET A 1 11.95 28.43 -22.59
C MET A 1 11.11 27.50 -21.72
N MET A 2 11.22 26.19 -21.95
CA MET A 2 10.90 25.06 -21.05
C MET A 2 11.31 23.77 -21.77
N GLU A 3 12.60 23.63 -22.09
CA GLU A 3 13.12 22.40 -22.74
C GLU A 3 13.70 21.40 -21.72
N ASP A 4 13.96 21.86 -20.49
CA ASP A 4 14.46 20.99 -19.44
C ASP A 4 13.31 20.25 -18.74
N THR A 5 13.13 18.99 -19.13
CA THR A 5 12.14 18.07 -18.53
C THR A 5 12.67 17.40 -17.26
N SER A 6 13.92 17.64 -16.86
CA SER A 6 14.52 17.04 -15.66
C SER A 6 13.76 17.40 -14.39
N VAL A 7 13.14 18.58 -14.35
CA VAL A 7 12.30 19.05 -13.23
C VAL A 7 11.10 18.12 -12.97
N LEU A 8 10.61 17.40 -14.00
CA LEU A 8 9.50 16.46 -13.89
C LEU A 8 9.95 15.02 -13.61
N MET A 9 11.25 14.71 -13.66
CA MET A 9 11.74 13.35 -13.44
C MET A 9 11.33 12.76 -12.08
N PRO A 10 11.34 13.49 -10.95
CA PRO A 10 10.87 12.95 -9.69
C PRO A 10 9.39 12.52 -9.75
N LEU A 11 8.54 13.36 -10.36
CA LEU A 11 7.12 13.05 -10.54
C LEU A 11 6.93 11.84 -11.46
N LYS A 12 7.69 11.76 -12.56
CA LYS A 12 7.67 10.61 -13.47
C LYS A 12 8.07 9.31 -12.75
N LYS A 13 9.17 9.32 -11.98
CA LYS A 13 9.63 8.16 -11.21
C LYS A 13 8.60 7.71 -10.16
N LEU A 14 7.93 8.66 -9.52
CA LEU A 14 6.84 8.37 -8.58
C LEU A 14 5.67 7.69 -9.30
N CYS A 15 5.23 8.25 -10.43
CA CYS A 15 4.15 7.67 -11.24
C CYS A 15 4.52 6.26 -11.73
N ASP A 16 5.72 6.08 -12.28
CA ASP A 16 6.19 4.78 -12.77
C ASP A 16 6.19 3.73 -11.64
N SER A 17 6.63 4.12 -10.43
CA SER A 17 6.60 3.25 -9.25
C SER A 17 5.18 2.87 -8.87
N LEU A 18 4.26 3.83 -8.74
CA LEU A 18 2.87 3.56 -8.38
C LEU A 18 2.13 2.73 -9.45
N CYS A 19 2.44 2.95 -10.73
CA CYS A 19 1.92 2.14 -11.83
C CYS A 19 2.39 0.68 -11.72
N LYS A 20 3.67 0.43 -11.39
CA LYS A 20 4.18 -0.94 -11.15
C LYS A 20 3.44 -1.63 -10.00
N LEU A 21 3.05 -0.87 -8.97
CA LEU A 21 2.24 -1.38 -7.85
C LEU A 21 0.77 -1.66 -8.23
N GLY A 22 0.32 -1.33 -9.44
CA GLY A 22 -1.04 -1.56 -9.91
C GLY A 22 -2.01 -0.39 -9.68
N TYR A 23 -1.52 0.79 -9.30
CA TYR A 23 -2.37 1.95 -8.98
C TYR A 23 -2.58 2.93 -10.14
N SER A 24 -2.21 2.58 -11.37
CA SER A 24 -2.29 3.46 -12.54
C SER A 24 -3.65 4.14 -12.71
N GLU A 25 -4.74 3.40 -12.56
CA GLU A 25 -6.10 3.93 -12.71
C GLU A 25 -6.52 4.87 -11.57
N ARG A 26 -5.84 4.81 -10.42
CA ARG A 26 -6.11 5.60 -9.21
C ARG A 26 -5.30 6.88 -9.12
N ILE A 27 -4.40 7.13 -10.08
CA ILE A 27 -3.53 8.32 -10.09
C ILE A 27 -4.11 9.37 -11.05
N ARG A 28 -4.13 10.63 -10.61
CA ARG A 28 -4.39 11.79 -11.45
C ARG A 28 -3.30 12.82 -11.18
N ILE A 29 -2.77 13.41 -12.25
CA ILE A 29 -1.72 14.43 -12.17
C ILE A 29 -2.34 15.79 -12.40
N ASP A 30 -2.20 16.66 -11.42
CA ASP A 30 -2.62 18.05 -11.47
C ASP A 30 -1.39 18.95 -11.29
N LEU A 31 -0.93 19.57 -12.39
CA LEU A 31 0.21 20.48 -12.38
C LEU A 31 -0.14 21.87 -11.84
N GLY A 32 -1.44 22.17 -11.65
CA GLY A 32 -1.93 23.38 -11.00
C GLY A 32 -2.08 23.24 -9.48
N PHE A 33 -1.90 22.04 -8.93
CA PHE A 33 -2.03 21.78 -7.52
C PHE A 33 -0.84 22.32 -6.72
N ILE A 34 -1.07 23.41 -6.00
CA ILE A 34 -0.12 24.04 -5.08
C ILE A 34 -0.72 24.09 -3.66
N ARG A 35 0.12 23.91 -2.64
CA ARG A 35 -0.27 24.05 -1.22
C ARG A 35 0.41 25.26 -0.60
N ASP A 36 -0.34 26.00 0.20
CA ASP A 36 0.09 27.28 0.79
C ASP A 36 0.90 27.13 2.10
N LEU A 37 1.11 25.90 2.56
CA LEU A 37 1.76 25.64 3.87
C LEU A 37 3.27 25.92 3.87
N GLY A 38 3.88 26.20 2.71
CA GLY A 38 5.26 26.69 2.56
C GLY A 38 6.39 25.77 3.06
N TYR A 39 6.07 24.58 3.57
CA TYR A 39 7.06 23.62 4.11
C TYR A 39 7.35 22.44 3.19
N TYR A 40 6.56 22.22 2.13
CA TYR A 40 6.82 21.15 1.18
C TYR A 40 7.98 21.50 0.26
N SER A 41 8.89 20.54 0.06
CA SER A 41 10.10 20.66 -0.77
C SER A 41 10.08 19.78 -2.02
N GLY A 42 8.99 19.07 -2.28
CA GLY A 42 8.87 18.14 -3.40
C GLY A 42 7.41 17.79 -3.74
N PRO A 43 7.15 16.62 -4.33
CA PRO A 43 5.79 16.21 -4.71
C PRO A 43 4.82 16.23 -3.53
N ILE A 44 3.61 16.70 -3.80
CA ILE A 44 2.48 16.72 -2.89
C ILE A 44 1.31 15.95 -3.49
N PHE A 45 0.42 15.43 -2.65
CA PHE A 45 -0.74 14.68 -3.09
C PHE A 45 -1.93 14.86 -2.14
N ASN A 46 -3.11 14.62 -2.69
CA ASN A 46 -4.35 14.40 -1.96
C ASN A 46 -4.86 12.99 -2.25
N ALA A 47 -5.46 12.37 -1.24
CA ALA A 47 -6.21 11.14 -1.38
C ALA A 47 -7.71 11.48 -1.31
N TYR A 48 -8.47 11.02 -2.30
CA TYR A 48 -9.92 11.24 -2.39
C TYR A 48 -10.66 9.92 -2.28
N SER A 49 -11.86 9.95 -1.72
CA SER A 49 -12.78 8.82 -1.72
C SER A 49 -13.22 8.51 -3.15
N SER A 50 -13.13 7.25 -3.56
CA SER A 50 -13.66 6.82 -4.86
C SER A 50 -15.19 6.78 -4.89
N VAL A 51 -15.85 6.82 -3.74
CA VAL A 51 -17.31 6.73 -3.62
C VAL A 51 -17.95 8.12 -3.58
N THR A 52 -17.39 9.01 -2.78
CA THR A 52 -17.99 10.34 -2.49
C THR A 52 -17.20 11.50 -3.06
N ALA A 53 -16.03 11.25 -3.64
CA ALA A 53 -15.07 12.27 -4.08
C ALA A 53 -14.60 13.23 -2.97
N SER A 54 -14.85 12.92 -1.69
CA SER A 54 -14.41 13.73 -0.56
C SER A 54 -12.91 13.59 -0.32
N LEU A 55 -12.30 14.63 0.26
CA LEU A 55 -10.88 14.63 0.62
C LEU A 55 -10.67 13.77 1.87
N LEU A 56 -10.01 12.62 1.70
CA LEU A 56 -9.65 11.72 2.80
C LEU A 56 -8.37 12.15 3.51
N GLY A 57 -7.51 12.91 2.84
CA GLY A 57 -6.25 13.35 3.39
C GLY A 57 -5.26 13.76 2.32
N GLY A 58 -4.01 13.94 2.73
CA GLY A 58 -2.95 14.27 1.80
C GLY A 58 -1.61 14.47 2.50
N GLY A 59 -0.59 14.66 1.69
CA GLY A 59 0.79 14.66 2.16
C GLY A 59 1.76 15.11 1.09
N GLY A 60 3.03 14.85 1.34
CA GLY A 60 4.10 15.19 0.44
C GLY A 60 5.47 15.11 1.09
N ARG A 61 6.49 15.56 0.35
CA ARG A 61 7.88 15.66 0.81
C ARG A 61 8.15 17.04 1.42
N TYR A 62 8.80 17.09 2.59
CA TYR A 62 9.00 18.29 3.41
C TYR A 62 10.37 18.35 4.09
N ASP A 63 11.43 18.09 3.34
CA ASP A 63 12.82 18.13 3.80
C ASP A 63 13.20 19.50 4.41
N GLY A 64 12.63 20.58 3.87
CA GLY A 64 12.85 21.95 4.36
C GLY A 64 12.39 22.18 5.80
N LEU A 65 11.46 21.38 6.33
CA LEU A 65 11.06 21.46 7.73
C LEU A 65 12.12 20.90 8.67
N LEU A 66 12.79 19.80 8.28
CA LEU A 66 13.90 19.23 9.04
C LEU A 66 15.07 20.22 9.12
N ALA A 67 15.40 20.85 8.00
CA ALA A 67 16.47 21.84 7.94
C ALA A 67 16.22 23.03 8.90
N LYS A 68 14.97 23.49 9.03
CA LYS A 68 14.60 24.58 9.96
C LYS A 68 14.81 24.23 11.43
N VAL A 69 14.83 22.95 11.79
CA VAL A 69 15.09 22.48 13.16
C VAL A 69 16.53 21.95 13.34
N GLY A 70 17.42 22.22 12.37
CA GLY A 70 18.82 21.80 12.43
C GLY A 70 19.04 20.30 12.21
N MET A 71 18.06 19.61 11.61
CA MET A 71 18.17 18.19 11.26
C MET A 71 18.49 18.05 9.77
N GLU A 72 19.56 17.33 9.47
CA GLU A 72 19.83 16.85 8.11
C GLU A 72 18.99 15.59 7.85
N GLY A 73 18.30 15.56 6.71
CA GLY A 73 17.55 14.37 6.32
C GLY A 73 16.47 14.65 5.28
N GLU A 74 15.84 13.55 4.88
CA GLU A 74 14.67 13.56 4.01
C GLU A 74 13.41 13.29 4.83
N ALA A 75 12.32 13.98 4.49
CA ALA A 75 11.05 13.83 5.17
C ALA A 75 9.91 13.71 4.16
N SER A 76 9.07 12.69 4.36
CA SER A 76 7.81 12.54 3.66
C SER A 76 6.79 11.91 4.58
N GLY A 77 5.52 12.23 4.33
CA GLY A 77 4.45 11.83 5.22
C GLY A 77 3.11 12.37 4.74
N PHE A 78 2.06 11.97 5.44
CA PHE A 78 0.69 12.34 5.13
C PHE A 78 -0.14 12.39 6.40
N ALA A 79 -1.28 13.06 6.29
CA ALA A 79 -2.32 13.04 7.31
C ALA A 79 -3.63 12.56 6.67
N LEU A 80 -4.41 11.82 7.46
CA LEU A 80 -5.73 11.34 7.07
C LEU A 80 -6.80 11.95 7.97
N ASN A 81 -7.94 12.28 7.38
CA ASN A 81 -9.13 12.71 8.09
C ASN A 81 -9.85 11.47 8.63
N ILE A 82 -9.61 11.15 9.90
CA ILE A 82 -10.18 9.96 10.54
C ILE A 82 -11.71 10.04 10.60
N LYS A 83 -12.30 11.24 10.76
CA LYS A 83 -13.76 11.40 10.77
C LYS A 83 -14.35 11.00 9.43
N GLU A 84 -13.79 11.54 8.35
CA GLU A 84 -14.25 11.21 6.99
C GLU A 84 -14.06 9.72 6.70
N LEU A 85 -12.93 9.13 7.09
CA LEU A 85 -12.70 7.70 6.94
C LEU A 85 -13.71 6.86 7.72
N ALA A 86 -13.98 7.23 8.98
CA ALA A 86 -14.94 6.52 9.83
C ALA A 86 -16.36 6.56 9.26
N ASP A 87 -16.75 7.68 8.64
CA ASP A 87 -18.06 7.83 7.98
C ASP A 87 -18.21 6.86 6.77
N HIS A 88 -17.11 6.33 6.21
CA HIS A 88 -17.11 5.33 5.12
C HIS A 88 -16.74 3.91 5.57
N CYS A 89 -16.38 3.71 6.84
CA CYS A 89 -16.09 2.38 7.37
C CYS A 89 -17.40 1.62 7.60
N VAL A 90 -17.45 0.37 7.14
CA VAL A 90 -18.56 -0.55 7.48
C VAL A 90 -18.22 -1.33 8.75
N ASP A 91 -19.17 -1.39 9.67
CA ASP A 91 -19.07 -2.25 10.84
C ASP A 91 -18.92 -3.72 10.41
N GLY A 92 -18.07 -4.46 11.12
CA GLY A 92 -17.92 -5.90 10.91
C GLY A 92 -17.01 -6.30 9.75
N SER A 93 -15.98 -5.51 9.42
CA SER A 93 -14.93 -5.97 8.49
C SER A 93 -14.45 -7.38 8.89
N PRO A 94 -14.48 -8.35 7.96
CA PRO A 94 -14.16 -9.73 8.30
C PRO A 94 -12.71 -9.81 8.82
N SER A 95 -12.52 -10.54 9.91
CA SER A 95 -11.18 -10.81 10.44
C SER A 95 -10.31 -11.37 9.31
N PRO A 96 -9.06 -10.89 9.12
CA PRO A 96 -8.18 -11.42 8.09
C PRO A 96 -8.08 -12.95 8.16
N LYS A 97 -8.18 -13.60 7.02
CA LYS A 97 -8.05 -15.07 6.90
C LYS A 97 -6.65 -15.48 6.51
N ILE A 98 -5.92 -14.58 5.87
CA ILE A 98 -4.61 -14.82 5.27
C ILE A 98 -3.64 -13.70 5.61
N MET A 99 -2.40 -14.07 5.95
CA MET A 99 -1.27 -13.15 5.96
C MET A 99 -0.49 -13.26 4.66
N LEU A 100 -0.14 -12.12 4.09
CA LEU A 100 0.66 -11.97 2.88
C LEU A 100 2.07 -11.51 3.27
N TRP A 101 3.07 -12.37 3.16
CA TRP A 101 4.44 -12.02 3.54
C TRP A 101 5.19 -11.34 2.39
N CYS A 102 5.35 -10.02 2.50
CA CYS A 102 5.88 -9.16 1.44
C CYS A 102 7.28 -8.61 1.72
N GLY A 103 7.88 -8.90 2.88
CA GLY A 103 9.17 -8.31 3.27
C GLY A 103 10.41 -8.88 2.56
N CYS A 104 10.27 -9.98 1.81
CA CYS A 104 11.38 -10.64 1.09
C CYS A 104 11.22 -10.64 -0.45
N SER A 105 10.19 -9.97 -0.97
CA SER A 105 9.83 -9.99 -2.40
C SER A 105 9.57 -8.58 -2.93
N ASP A 106 9.33 -8.45 -4.24
CA ASP A 106 8.90 -7.19 -4.83
C ASP A 106 7.57 -6.74 -4.18
N PRO A 107 7.51 -5.58 -3.48
CA PRO A 107 6.28 -5.09 -2.86
C PRO A 107 5.10 -5.00 -3.82
N ALA A 108 5.38 -4.79 -5.12
CA ALA A 108 4.38 -4.72 -6.16
C ALA A 108 3.60 -6.03 -6.29
N GLU A 109 4.24 -7.18 -6.07
CA GLU A 109 3.58 -8.47 -6.17
C GLU A 109 2.56 -8.67 -5.04
N GLY A 110 2.99 -8.46 -3.80
CA GLY A 110 2.12 -8.55 -2.64
C GLY A 110 0.93 -7.59 -2.70
N LEU A 111 1.15 -6.36 -3.16
CA LEU A 111 0.09 -5.36 -3.33
C LEU A 111 -0.89 -5.71 -4.45
N ARG A 112 -0.42 -6.23 -5.60
CA ARG A 112 -1.31 -6.71 -6.67
C ARG A 112 -2.17 -7.89 -6.22
N TYR A 113 -1.57 -8.82 -5.48
CA TYR A 113 -2.29 -9.96 -4.94
C TYR A 113 -3.33 -9.54 -3.89
N ALA A 114 -2.97 -8.60 -3.01
CA ALA A 114 -3.88 -7.97 -2.05
C ALA A 114 -5.08 -7.30 -2.73
N ASP A 115 -4.87 -6.53 -3.82
CA ASP A 115 -5.97 -5.94 -4.58
C ASP A 115 -6.89 -7.01 -5.19
N GLY A 116 -6.32 -8.14 -5.66
CA GLY A 116 -7.07 -9.30 -6.14
C GLY A 116 -7.95 -9.95 -5.08
N LEU A 117 -7.44 -10.12 -3.85
CA LEU A 117 -8.21 -10.64 -2.71
C LEU A 117 -9.30 -9.65 -2.27
N TYR A 118 -8.98 -8.36 -2.21
CA TYR A 118 -9.91 -7.29 -1.85
C TYR A 118 -11.14 -7.29 -2.76
N LYS A 119 -10.93 -7.36 -4.08
CA LYS A 119 -11.99 -7.41 -5.11
C LYS A 119 -12.94 -8.60 -4.95
N LYS A 120 -12.53 -9.66 -4.26
CA LYS A 120 -13.32 -10.88 -4.01
C LYS A 120 -13.86 -10.96 -2.59
N GLY A 121 -13.74 -9.88 -1.81
CA GLY A 121 -14.23 -9.81 -0.44
C GLY A 121 -13.45 -10.68 0.54
N ILE A 122 -12.21 -11.06 0.21
CA ILE A 122 -11.35 -11.84 1.10
C ILE A 122 -10.50 -10.88 1.93
N SER A 123 -10.61 -11.01 3.25
CA SER A 123 -9.81 -10.24 4.20
C SER A 123 -8.40 -10.80 4.35
N PHE A 124 -7.42 -9.91 4.33
CA PHE A 124 -6.00 -10.23 4.43
C PHE A 124 -5.26 -9.21 5.29
N GLU A 125 -4.07 -9.59 5.73
CA GLU A 125 -3.09 -8.68 6.37
C GLU A 125 -1.76 -8.76 5.62
N LEU A 126 -1.12 -7.62 5.40
CA LEU A 126 0.20 -7.53 4.78
C LEU A 126 1.28 -7.52 5.87
N SER A 127 2.30 -8.35 5.69
CA SER A 127 3.46 -8.42 6.57
C SER A 127 4.71 -7.94 5.85
N TRP A 128 5.28 -6.84 6.33
CA TRP A 128 6.44 -6.17 5.73
C TRP A 128 7.77 -6.53 6.39
N THR A 129 7.77 -7.35 7.45
CA THR A 129 9.02 -7.80 8.06
C THR A 129 9.82 -8.67 7.10
N ALA A 130 11.14 -8.46 7.07
CA ALA A 130 12.06 -9.29 6.32
C ALA A 130 12.22 -10.69 6.94
N ASP A 131 11.86 -10.88 8.21
CA ASP A 131 11.95 -12.17 8.89
C ASP A 131 10.73 -13.06 8.61
N LYS A 132 10.97 -14.17 7.90
CA LYS A 132 9.95 -15.19 7.59
C LYS A 132 9.29 -15.76 8.85
N ASN A 133 10.09 -16.09 9.85
CA ASN A 133 9.60 -16.74 11.06
C ASN A 133 8.78 -15.76 11.89
N GLU A 134 9.19 -14.49 11.96
CA GLU A 134 8.40 -13.44 12.60
C GLU A 134 7.01 -13.31 11.94
N SER A 135 6.97 -13.26 10.60
CA SER A 135 5.73 -13.21 9.84
C SER A 135 4.80 -14.40 10.14
N ILE A 136 5.33 -15.64 10.11
CA ILE A 136 4.57 -16.86 10.44
C ILE A 136 4.07 -16.82 11.90
N ASN A 137 4.91 -16.40 12.84
CA ASN A 137 4.56 -16.31 14.25
C ASN A 137 3.42 -15.31 14.49
N ILE A 138 3.45 -14.14 13.86
CA ILE A 138 2.38 -13.15 13.96
C ILE A 138 1.08 -13.72 13.37
N ALA A 139 1.14 -14.38 12.20
CA ALA A 139 -0.04 -15.02 11.60
C ALA A 139 -0.66 -16.08 12.54
N GLY A 140 0.17 -16.87 13.21
CA GLY A 140 -0.25 -17.85 14.21
C GLY A 140 -0.88 -17.21 15.44
N LEU A 141 -0.27 -16.16 16.01
CA LEU A 141 -0.82 -15.40 17.15
C LEU A 141 -2.17 -14.75 16.82
N ARG A 142 -2.32 -14.25 15.60
CA ARG A 142 -3.58 -13.69 15.07
C ARG A 142 -4.59 -14.77 14.67
N LYS A 143 -4.20 -16.05 14.69
CA LYS A 143 -5.01 -17.22 14.32
C LYS A 143 -5.52 -17.17 12.88
N TYR A 144 -4.70 -16.65 11.97
CA TYR A 144 -5.01 -16.67 10.54
C TYR A 144 -4.94 -18.11 10.01
N ARG A 145 -5.79 -18.42 9.04
CA ARG A 145 -5.87 -19.76 8.47
C ARG A 145 -4.74 -20.00 7.47
N TYR A 146 -4.35 -18.96 6.73
CA TYR A 146 -3.39 -19.07 5.64
C TYR A 146 -2.23 -18.09 5.82
N TRP A 147 -1.08 -18.47 5.28
CA TRP A 147 0.11 -17.62 5.17
C TRP A 147 0.69 -17.80 3.76
N ALA A 148 0.80 -16.70 3.01
CA ALA A 148 1.30 -16.69 1.64
C ALA A 148 2.74 -16.18 1.58
N ASP A 149 3.56 -16.93 0.86
CA ASP A 149 4.97 -16.65 0.58
C ASP A 149 5.15 -16.37 -0.91
N PHE A 150 5.38 -15.11 -1.25
CA PHE A 150 5.59 -14.69 -2.64
C PHE A 150 7.00 -15.04 -3.15
N SER A 151 7.95 -15.38 -2.27
CA SER A 151 9.27 -15.83 -2.73
C SER A 151 9.23 -17.26 -3.27
N SER A 152 8.51 -18.14 -2.59
CA SER A 152 8.33 -19.55 -2.98
C SER A 152 7.06 -19.79 -3.81
N LYS A 153 6.20 -18.78 -3.97
CA LYS A 153 4.88 -18.88 -4.63
C LYS A 153 3.99 -19.94 -3.98
N GLN A 154 3.99 -20.02 -2.66
CA GLN A 154 3.26 -21.02 -1.90
C GLN A 154 2.34 -20.38 -0.86
N VAL A 155 1.26 -21.09 -0.54
CA VAL A 155 0.35 -20.77 0.57
C VAL A 155 0.35 -21.95 1.53
N THR A 156 0.64 -21.66 2.80
CA THR A 156 0.57 -22.64 3.88
C THR A 156 -0.74 -22.46 4.64
N ASN A 157 -1.50 -23.54 4.78
CA ASN A 157 -2.59 -23.62 5.74
C ASN A 157 -1.99 -23.85 7.13
N LEU A 158 -2.08 -22.84 8.00
CA LEU A 158 -1.47 -22.84 9.32
C LEU A 158 -2.14 -23.83 10.30
N LEU A 159 -3.34 -24.32 9.98
CA LEU A 159 -4.05 -25.31 10.80
C LEU A 159 -3.65 -26.74 10.45
N THR A 160 -3.44 -27.03 9.17
CA THR A 160 -3.17 -28.40 8.68
C THR A 160 -1.72 -28.65 8.31
N GLY A 161 -0.91 -27.59 8.15
CA GLY A 161 0.44 -27.64 7.60
C GLY A 161 0.47 -27.93 6.09
N GLN A 162 -0.69 -28.03 5.44
CA GLN A 162 -0.77 -28.25 4.00
C GLN A 162 -0.19 -27.05 3.25
N ILE A 163 0.63 -27.32 2.24
CA ILE A 163 1.21 -26.33 1.36
C ILE A 163 0.58 -26.51 -0.03
N THR A 164 0.16 -25.40 -0.62
CA THR A 164 -0.43 -25.35 -1.96
C THR A 164 0.28 -24.27 -2.77
N ASP A 165 0.46 -24.47 -4.08
CA ASP A 165 0.96 -23.42 -4.96
C ASP A 165 -0.02 -22.24 -5.02
N LEU A 166 0.50 -21.02 -5.08
CA LEU A 166 -0.28 -19.78 -5.10
C LEU A 166 -1.30 -19.77 -6.25
N ALA A 167 -0.91 -20.27 -7.43
CA ALA A 167 -1.77 -20.35 -8.61
C ALA A 167 -2.95 -21.32 -8.45
N ASP A 168 -2.79 -22.36 -7.64
CA ASP A 168 -3.83 -23.33 -7.34
C ASP A 168 -4.77 -22.81 -6.26
N PHE A 169 -4.20 -22.18 -5.23
CA PHE A 169 -4.94 -21.46 -4.22
C PHE A 169 -5.83 -20.37 -4.84
N ASP A 170 -5.31 -19.64 -5.83
CA ASP A 170 -6.09 -18.67 -6.58
C ASP A 170 -7.27 -19.31 -7.33
N ARG A 171 -7.09 -20.50 -7.92
CA ARG A 171 -8.23 -21.19 -8.56
C ARG A 171 -9.29 -21.64 -7.57
N GLU A 172 -8.97 -21.82 -6.30
CA GLU A 172 -9.93 -22.25 -5.28
C GLU A 172 -10.57 -21.09 -4.52
N VAL A 173 -9.81 -20.01 -4.31
CA VAL A 173 -10.20 -18.88 -3.44
C VAL A 173 -10.49 -17.62 -4.26
N LEU A 174 -9.81 -17.43 -5.39
CA LEU A 174 -9.94 -16.28 -6.28
C LEU A 174 -10.91 -16.55 -7.47
N SER A 175 -11.62 -17.69 -7.58
CA SER A 175 -12.43 -18.05 -8.76
C SER A 175 -13.95 -17.82 -8.65
N CYS A 176 -14.42 -17.00 -7.70
CA CYS A 176 -15.79 -16.51 -7.64
C CYS A 176 -15.85 -15.02 -8.00
#